data_AF-A0A3G2ILX7-F1
#
_entry.id   AF-A0A3G2ILX7-F1
#
_cell.length_a   1.000
_cell.length_b   1.000
_cell.length_c   1.000
_cell.angle_alpha   90.00
_cell.angle_beta   90.00
_cell.angle_gamma   90.00
#
_symmetry.space_group_name_H-M   'P 1'
#
loop_
_entity.id
_entity.type
_entity.pdbx_description
1 polymer ?
#
loop_
_entity_poly.entity_id
_entity_poly.type
_entity_poly.pdbx_seq_one_letter_code
_entity_poly.pdbx_strand_id
1 'polypeptide(L)'
;MKSGFYVDASELQTIQKALGATYKQTNLAYNRALEKTLNKLQINSISMMRDVTGAKKKEIIKRRVKIFTVRTSGGNSRMPGHGKIWLGLNDMPVSAIKGTMKNPSGGKAKNRKRDERGRFISGRGSRGATFNPKSSGLNTTSYPGGFVTTFRGKRSIYFRTEGKPFLSEAKIHISDPVKEEIPSDIFAGANELLMEIFNKELKGLVKRGYNG
;
A
#
# COMPACT_ATOMS: atom_id res chain seq x y z
N MET A 1 -9.16 -0.14 2.49
CA MET A 1 -10.11 0.58 1.60
C MET A 1 -10.33 -0.25 0.34
N LYS A 2 -11.56 -0.30 -0.19
CA LYS A 2 -11.87 -0.90 -1.49
C LYS A 2 -12.29 0.22 -2.42
N SER A 3 -11.69 0.28 -3.59
CA SER A 3 -12.04 1.24 -4.64
C SER A 3 -12.08 0.52 -5.98
N GLY A 4 -13.03 0.89 -6.83
CA GLY A 4 -13.27 0.27 -8.12
C GLY A 4 -13.83 1.29 -9.09
N PHE A 5 -13.69 1.00 -10.38
CA PHE A 5 -14.29 1.77 -11.44
C PHE A 5 -15.12 0.84 -12.33
N TYR A 6 -16.19 1.40 -12.88
CA TYR A 6 -17.11 0.72 -13.78
C TYR A 6 -17.06 1.41 -15.14
N VAL A 7 -17.36 0.64 -16.18
CA VAL A 7 -17.37 1.13 -17.56
C VAL A 7 -18.74 0.87 -18.11
N ASP A 8 -19.30 1.88 -18.78
CA ASP A 8 -20.57 1.72 -19.45
C ASP A 8 -20.40 0.81 -20.69
N ALA A 9 -21.22 -0.24 -20.76
CA ALA A 9 -21.25 -1.14 -21.89
C ALA A 9 -21.66 -0.43 -23.20
N SER A 10 -22.40 0.68 -23.11
CA SER A 10 -22.86 1.47 -24.25
C SER A 10 -21.71 2.16 -25.00
N GLU A 11 -20.72 2.70 -24.28
CA GLU A 11 -19.54 3.34 -24.85
C GLU A 11 -18.67 2.33 -25.61
N LEU A 12 -18.49 1.13 -25.03
CA LEU A 12 -17.74 0.04 -25.66
C LEU A 12 -18.37 -0.40 -26.99
N GLN A 13 -19.70 -0.50 -27.04
CA GLN A 13 -20.43 -0.84 -28.27
C GLN A 13 -20.31 0.23 -29.35
N THR A 14 -20.28 1.50 -28.95
CA THR A 14 -20.12 2.63 -29.88
C THR A 14 -18.76 2.57 -30.58
N ILE A 15 -17.69 2.33 -29.81
CA ILE A 15 -16.33 2.18 -30.36
C ILE A 15 -16.21 0.91 -31.21
N GLN A 16 -16.83 -0.19 -30.79
CA GLN A 16 -16.87 -1.43 -31.58
C GLN A 16 -17.46 -1.18 -32.97
N LYS A 17 -18.64 -0.56 -33.04
CA LYS A 17 -19.32 -0.26 -34.30
C LYS A 17 -18.50 0.68 -35.18
N ALA A 18 -17.92 1.74 -34.59
CA ALA A 18 -17.11 2.71 -35.31
C ALA A 18 -15.85 2.10 -35.94
N LEU A 19 -15.25 1.09 -35.31
CA LEU A 19 -14.04 0.42 -35.80
C LEU A 19 -14.31 -0.87 -36.60
N GLY A 20 -15.58 -1.24 -36.79
CA GLY A 20 -15.95 -2.51 -37.45
C GLY A 20 -15.40 -3.75 -36.74
N ALA A 21 -15.15 -3.66 -35.43
CA ALA A 21 -14.46 -4.71 -34.69
C ALA A 21 -15.39 -5.88 -34.34
N THR A 22 -14.83 -7.09 -34.32
CA THR A 22 -15.59 -8.26 -33.85
C THR A 22 -15.78 -8.21 -32.34
N TYR A 23 -16.81 -8.91 -31.84
CA TYR A 23 -17.06 -9.03 -30.39
C TYR A 23 -15.87 -9.67 -29.66
N LYS A 24 -15.18 -10.62 -30.30
CA LYS A 24 -13.97 -11.26 -29.76
C LYS A 24 -12.81 -10.26 -29.61
N GLN A 25 -12.55 -9.44 -30.64
CA GLN A 25 -11.52 -8.39 -30.61
C GLN A 25 -11.84 -7.36 -29.53
N THR A 26 -13.11 -6.97 -29.40
CA THR A 26 -13.60 -6.03 -28.40
C THR A 26 -13.35 -6.54 -26.99
N ASN A 27 -13.74 -7.78 -26.69
CA ASN A 27 -13.50 -8.40 -25.38
C ASN A 27 -12.01 -8.55 -25.05
N LEU A 28 -11.20 -8.93 -26.04
CA LEU A 28 -9.76 -9.08 -25.84
C LEU A 28 -9.09 -7.71 -25.58
N ALA A 29 -9.42 -6.70 -26.37
CA ALA A 29 -8.94 -5.32 -26.17
C ALA A 29 -9.35 -4.80 -24.79
N TYR A 30 -10.60 -5.02 -24.39
CA TYR A 30 -11.12 -4.59 -23.10
C TYR A 30 -10.38 -5.25 -21.93
N ASN A 31 -10.22 -6.58 -21.93
CA ASN A 31 -9.52 -7.28 -20.87
C ASN A 31 -8.05 -6.82 -20.75
N ARG A 32 -7.36 -6.57 -21.89
CA ARG A 32 -6.00 -6.03 -21.90
C ARG A 32 -5.95 -4.59 -21.37
N ALA A 33 -6.90 -3.76 -21.77
CA ALA A 33 -6.99 -2.38 -21.30
C ALA A 33 -7.24 -2.33 -19.80
N LEU A 34 -8.14 -3.17 -19.29
CA LEU A 34 -8.44 -3.29 -17.87
C LEU A 34 -7.20 -3.67 -17.07
N GLU A 35 -6.46 -4.69 -17.52
CA GLU A 35 -5.23 -5.13 -16.85
C GLU A 35 -4.16 -4.04 -16.84
N LYS A 36 -3.95 -3.34 -17.98
CA LYS A 36 -2.99 -2.24 -18.09
C LYS A 36 -3.36 -1.05 -17.21
N THR A 37 -4.64 -0.69 -17.17
CA THR A 37 -5.17 0.40 -16.35
C THR A 37 -4.93 0.10 -14.87
N LEU A 38 -5.29 -1.10 -14.42
CA LEU A 38 -5.09 -1.52 -13.04
C LEU A 38 -3.61 -1.58 -12.65
N ASN A 39 -2.73 -2.03 -13.55
CA ASN A 39 -1.29 -2.01 -13.32
C ASN A 39 -0.75 -0.59 -13.16
N LYS A 40 -1.21 0.36 -14.00
CA LYS A 40 -0.82 1.77 -13.90
C LYS A 40 -1.32 2.39 -12.58
N LEU A 41 -2.57 2.14 -12.22
CA LEU A 41 -3.15 2.58 -10.94
C LEU A 41 -2.41 1.96 -9.74
N GLN A 42 -2.02 0.68 -9.82
CA GLN A 42 -1.23 0.02 -8.79
C GLN A 42 0.15 0.69 -8.63
N ILE A 43 0.83 0.99 -9.73
CA ILE A 43 2.14 1.65 -9.70
C ILE A 43 2.02 3.04 -9.06
N ASN A 44 1.02 3.83 -9.46
CA ASN A 44 0.76 5.15 -8.90
C ASN A 44 0.45 5.05 -7.41
N SER A 45 -0.46 4.15 -7.01
CA SER A 45 -0.80 3.92 -5.61
C SER A 45 0.41 3.50 -4.77
N ILE A 46 1.30 2.67 -5.31
CA ILE A 46 2.54 2.27 -4.64
C ILE A 46 3.47 3.47 -4.47
N SER A 47 3.57 4.36 -5.46
CA SER A 47 4.38 5.57 -5.35
C SER A 47 3.85 6.47 -4.26
N MET A 48 2.57 6.86 -4.36
CA MET A 48 1.92 7.75 -3.38
C MET A 48 2.03 7.19 -1.97
N MET A 49 1.71 5.90 -1.76
CA MET A 49 1.78 5.29 -0.45
C MET A 49 3.22 5.22 0.07
N ARG A 50 4.22 5.02 -0.79
CA ARG A 50 5.63 5.05 -0.39
C ARG A 50 6.07 6.44 0.03
N ASP A 51 5.63 7.46 -0.70
CA ASP A 51 5.99 8.85 -0.45
C ASP A 51 5.40 9.31 0.89
N VAL A 52 4.11 9.04 1.13
CA VAL A 52 3.40 9.32 2.40
C VAL A 52 4.02 8.60 3.59
N THR A 53 4.26 7.29 3.46
CA THR A 53 4.74 6.47 4.58
C THR A 53 6.26 6.56 4.78
N GLY A 54 7.01 7.10 3.82
CA GLY A 54 8.47 7.06 3.83
C GLY A 54 9.04 5.64 3.84
N ALA A 55 8.38 4.66 3.22
CA ALA A 55 8.81 3.27 3.28
C ALA A 55 10.23 3.07 2.68
N LYS A 56 11.06 2.30 3.38
CA LYS A 56 12.45 2.03 2.96
C LYS A 56 12.51 1.28 1.62
N LYS A 57 11.64 0.27 1.47
CA LYS A 57 11.61 -0.66 0.33
C LYS A 57 10.26 -0.63 -0.36
N LYS A 58 10.26 -0.65 -1.70
CA LYS A 58 9.03 -0.63 -2.52
C LYS A 58 8.20 -1.90 -2.29
N GLU A 59 8.86 -3.03 -2.03
CA GLU A 59 8.24 -4.34 -1.84
C GLU A 59 7.31 -4.38 -0.61
N ILE A 60 7.59 -3.55 0.40
CA ILE A 60 6.77 -3.44 1.60
C ILE A 60 5.40 -2.85 1.26
N ILE A 61 5.40 -1.81 0.42
CA ILE A 61 4.19 -1.16 -0.07
C ILE A 61 3.50 -2.01 -1.13
N LYS A 62 4.25 -2.67 -2.02
CA LYS A 62 3.69 -3.57 -3.03
C LYS A 62 2.80 -4.67 -2.43
N ARG A 63 3.18 -5.24 -1.28
CA ARG A 63 2.35 -6.25 -0.56
C ARG A 63 1.05 -5.68 0.00
N ARG A 64 0.99 -4.35 0.15
CA ARG A 64 -0.15 -3.59 0.68
C ARG A 64 -1.04 -3.02 -0.42
N VAL A 65 -0.64 -3.07 -1.70
CA VAL A 65 -1.46 -2.64 -2.84
C VAL A 65 -1.76 -3.85 -3.70
N LYS A 66 -2.95 -4.43 -3.54
CA LYS A 66 -3.38 -5.62 -4.30
C LYS A 66 -4.40 -5.23 -5.35
N ILE A 67 -4.27 -5.81 -6.54
CA ILE A 67 -5.25 -5.71 -7.62
C ILE A 67 -6.12 -6.96 -7.65
N PHE A 68 -7.39 -6.78 -7.95
CA PHE A 68 -8.35 -7.86 -8.17
C PHE A 68 -9.05 -7.59 -9.50
N THR A 69 -9.07 -8.58 -10.38
CA THR A 69 -9.70 -8.47 -11.70
C THR A 69 -10.71 -9.57 -11.88
N VAL A 70 -11.91 -9.21 -12.31
CA VAL A 70 -12.89 -10.16 -12.83
C VAL A 70 -12.92 -9.95 -14.34
N ARG A 71 -12.40 -10.91 -15.09
CA ARG A 71 -12.42 -10.90 -16.55
C ARG A 71 -13.82 -11.27 -17.04
N THR A 72 -14.20 -10.75 -18.19
CA THR A 72 -15.44 -11.18 -18.86
C THR A 72 -15.32 -12.67 -19.21
N SER A 73 -16.17 -13.52 -18.65
CA SER A 73 -16.22 -14.94 -19.04
C SER A 73 -16.93 -15.08 -20.39
N GLY A 74 -16.43 -16.00 -21.23
CA GLY A 74 -16.61 -16.05 -22.67
C GLY A 74 -18.03 -15.87 -23.21
N GLY A 75 -18.10 -15.35 -24.45
CA GLY A 75 -19.24 -15.44 -25.37
C GLY A 75 -20.44 -14.55 -25.09
N ASN A 76 -20.97 -14.52 -23.86
CA ASN A 76 -22.34 -14.01 -23.60
C ASN A 76 -22.53 -13.19 -22.31
N SER A 77 -21.46 -12.81 -21.61
CA SER A 77 -21.62 -11.95 -20.43
C SER A 77 -22.00 -10.52 -20.84
N ARG A 78 -23.22 -10.10 -20.49
CA ARG A 78 -23.73 -8.71 -20.69
C ARG A 78 -22.95 -7.64 -19.90
N MET A 79 -22.12 -8.04 -18.94
CA MET A 79 -21.30 -7.10 -18.16
C MET A 79 -19.84 -7.14 -18.60
N PRO A 80 -19.23 -5.99 -18.91
CA PRO A 80 -17.79 -5.91 -19.08
C PRO A 80 -17.08 -6.28 -17.76
N GLY A 81 -15.94 -6.97 -17.83
CA GLY A 81 -15.12 -7.30 -16.67
C GLY A 81 -14.80 -6.08 -15.82
N HIS A 82 -14.60 -6.26 -14.51
CA HIS A 82 -14.36 -5.16 -13.58
C HIS A 82 -13.07 -5.33 -12.78
N GLY A 83 -12.51 -4.19 -12.37
CA GLY A 83 -11.28 -4.10 -11.60
C GLY A 83 -11.50 -3.52 -10.21
N LYS A 84 -10.79 -4.02 -9.21
CA LYS A 84 -10.76 -3.46 -7.85
C LYS A 84 -9.32 -3.36 -7.36
N ILE A 85 -9.03 -2.31 -6.60
CA ILE A 85 -7.75 -2.17 -5.90
C ILE A 85 -8.02 -2.21 -4.39
N TRP A 86 -7.19 -2.96 -3.69
CA TRP A 86 -7.19 -3.04 -2.24
C TRP A 86 -5.92 -2.39 -1.68
N LEU A 87 -6.13 -1.50 -0.72
CA LEU A 87 -5.08 -0.82 0.02
C LEU A 87 -5.03 -1.31 1.46
N GLY A 88 -3.86 -1.79 1.86
CA GLY A 88 -3.54 -2.35 3.17
C GLY A 88 -3.08 -1.28 4.15
N LEU A 89 -4.04 -0.75 4.92
CA LEU A 89 -3.89 0.40 5.83
C LEU A 89 -3.45 0.02 7.26
N ASN A 90 -3.13 -1.25 7.51
CA ASN A 90 -2.66 -1.70 8.82
C ASN A 90 -1.36 -1.00 9.21
N ASP A 91 -1.11 -0.84 10.50
CA ASP A 91 0.13 -0.24 10.99
C ASP A 91 1.39 -0.89 10.40
N MET A 92 2.43 -0.09 10.26
CA MET A 92 3.71 -0.50 9.71
C MET A 92 4.77 -0.66 10.80
N PRO A 93 5.63 -1.68 10.74
CA PRO A 93 6.73 -1.79 11.70
C PRO A 93 7.68 -0.60 11.54
N VAL A 94 8.19 -0.07 12.66
CA VAL A 94 9.12 1.08 12.67
C VAL A 94 10.36 0.80 11.80
N SER A 95 10.85 -0.44 11.76
CA SER A 95 12.01 -0.80 10.94
C SER A 95 11.75 -0.67 9.42
N ALA A 96 10.50 -0.69 8.97
CA ALA A 96 10.13 -0.57 7.56
C ALA A 96 10.13 0.89 7.06
N ILE A 97 10.13 1.86 7.95
CA ILE A 97 9.98 3.28 7.62
C ILE A 97 11.30 4.02 7.79
N LYS A 98 11.60 4.93 6.87
CA LYS A 98 12.75 5.82 6.96
C LYS A 98 12.54 6.80 8.12
N GLY A 99 13.54 6.95 8.96
CA GLY A 99 13.48 7.83 10.12
C GLY A 99 14.61 7.56 11.10
N THR A 100 14.61 8.31 12.18
CA THR A 100 15.56 8.16 13.28
C THR A 100 14.86 7.61 14.51
N MET A 101 15.52 6.70 15.21
CA MET A 101 15.03 6.16 16.48
C MET A 101 15.95 6.64 17.59
N LYS A 102 15.36 7.21 18.64
CA LYS A 102 16.07 7.72 19.80
C LYS A 102 15.56 7.04 21.04
N ASN A 103 16.46 6.47 21.83
CA ASN A 103 16.16 6.26 23.25
C ASN A 103 16.16 7.65 23.91
N PRO A 104 15.34 7.90 24.94
CA PRO A 104 15.43 9.11 25.73
C PRO A 104 16.87 9.27 26.17
N SER A 105 17.40 10.49 25.97
CA SER A 105 18.72 10.88 26.43
C SER A 105 18.83 10.43 27.87
N GLY A 106 19.81 9.56 28.14
CA GLY A 106 19.94 8.87 29.41
C GLY A 106 19.83 9.87 30.54
N GLY A 107 18.68 9.86 31.25
CA GLY A 107 18.64 10.39 32.60
C GLY A 107 19.79 9.69 33.30
N LYS A 108 20.83 10.44 33.66
CA LYS A 108 22.07 9.93 34.25
C LYS A 108 21.70 8.84 35.25
N ALA A 109 22.50 7.78 35.34
CA ALA A 109 22.28 6.69 36.30
C ALA A 109 21.94 7.17 37.73
N LYS A 110 22.29 8.42 38.07
CA LYS A 110 21.82 9.21 39.22
C LYS A 110 20.33 9.14 39.53
N ASN A 111 19.41 9.04 38.56
CA ASN A 111 17.96 9.05 38.82
C ASN A 111 17.31 7.65 38.77
N ARG A 112 18.09 6.57 38.92
CA ARG A 112 17.53 5.22 39.06
C ARG A 112 17.17 4.98 40.52
N LYS A 113 15.93 4.57 40.79
CA LYS A 113 15.52 4.17 42.14
C LYS A 113 16.45 3.07 42.65
N ARG A 114 16.85 3.20 43.91
CA ARG A 114 17.67 2.23 44.62
C ARG A 114 16.80 1.51 45.65
N ASP A 115 17.10 0.24 45.90
CA ASP A 115 16.54 -0.48 47.05
C ASP A 115 17.15 0.07 48.36
N GLU A 116 16.63 -0.38 49.49
CA GLU A 116 17.12 -0.02 50.83
C GLU A 116 18.60 -0.37 51.04
N ARG A 117 19.15 -1.27 50.22
CA ARG A 117 20.56 -1.70 50.23
C ARG A 117 21.42 -0.92 49.22
N GLY A 118 20.89 0.15 48.63
CA GLY A 118 21.59 1.01 47.68
C GLY A 118 21.79 0.39 46.28
N ARG A 119 21.26 -0.79 45.99
CA ARG A 119 21.33 -1.44 44.68
C ARG A 119 20.29 -0.84 43.74
N PHE A 120 20.58 -0.78 42.45
CA PHE A 120 19.59 -0.30 41.49
C PHE A 120 18.39 -1.25 41.42
N ILE A 121 17.19 -0.73 41.59
CA ILE A 121 15.96 -1.49 41.35
C ILE A 121 15.92 -1.86 39.86
N SER A 122 15.74 -3.14 39.57
CA SER A 122 15.61 -3.65 38.21
C SER A 122 14.24 -3.23 37.65
N GLY A 123 14.21 -2.12 36.92
CA GLY A 123 13.04 -1.75 36.13
C GLY A 123 12.81 -2.78 35.01
N ARG A 124 11.69 -3.50 35.04
CA ARG A 124 11.17 -4.27 33.90
C ARG A 124 10.56 -3.30 32.88
N GLY A 125 11.38 -2.44 32.29
CA GLY A 125 10.89 -1.47 31.35
C GLY A 125 12.01 -0.56 30.89
N SER A 126 12.06 -0.34 29.59
CA SER A 126 12.87 0.76 29.08
C SER A 126 12.15 2.08 29.30
N ARG A 127 12.89 3.20 29.32
CA ARG A 127 12.34 4.55 29.56
C ARG A 127 11.45 5.05 28.40
N GLY A 128 11.09 4.18 27.47
CA GLY A 128 10.47 4.50 26.19
C GLY A 128 11.50 4.77 25.10
N ALA A 129 11.02 4.91 23.87
CA ALA A 129 11.81 5.31 22.71
C ALA A 129 10.93 6.11 21.77
N THR A 130 11.54 7.02 21.02
CA THR A 130 10.83 7.88 20.08
C THR A 130 11.31 7.57 18.67
N PHE A 131 10.36 7.44 17.74
CA PHE A 131 10.61 7.38 16.32
C PHE A 131 10.25 8.72 15.68
N ASN A 132 11.24 9.34 15.03
CA ASN A 132 11.05 10.51 14.20
C ASN A 132 11.13 10.09 12.72
N PRO A 133 9.99 9.90 12.03
CA PRO A 133 9.96 9.51 10.63
C PRO A 133 10.59 10.60 9.74
N LYS A 134 11.14 10.20 8.59
CA LYS A 134 11.65 11.15 7.59
C LYS A 134 10.53 11.67 6.68
N SER A 135 9.42 10.94 6.56
CA SER A 135 8.28 11.37 5.76
C SER A 135 7.52 12.48 6.48
N SER A 136 7.07 13.49 5.73
CA SER A 136 6.13 14.52 6.20
C SER A 136 4.75 13.95 6.52
N GLY A 137 4.36 12.85 5.89
CA GLY A 137 3.06 12.21 6.11
C GLY A 137 2.95 11.41 7.42
N LEU A 138 3.98 11.39 8.28
CA LEU A 138 3.93 10.66 9.54
C LEU A 138 4.41 11.53 10.70
N ASN A 139 3.71 11.44 11.82
CA ASN A 139 4.05 12.18 13.03
C ASN A 139 5.14 11.47 13.84
N THR A 140 5.94 12.27 14.53
CA THR A 140 6.85 11.75 15.56
C THR A 140 6.06 10.98 16.60
N THR A 141 6.44 9.73 16.86
CA THR A 141 5.71 8.82 17.74
C THR A 141 6.59 8.34 18.88
N SER A 142 6.10 8.47 20.11
CA SER A 142 6.75 7.94 21.30
C SER A 142 6.14 6.61 21.72
N TYR A 143 6.99 5.68 22.13
CA TYR A 143 6.65 4.32 22.52
C TYR A 143 7.05 4.09 23.98
N PRO A 144 6.16 4.37 24.96
CA PRO A 144 6.43 4.12 26.38
C PRO A 144 6.77 2.65 26.62
N GLY A 145 7.85 2.37 27.36
CA GLY A 145 8.30 1.00 27.62
C GLY A 145 9.06 0.32 26.47
N GLY A 146 9.08 0.92 25.26
CA GLY A 146 9.83 0.43 24.10
C GLY A 146 11.28 0.93 24.07
N PHE A 147 12.21 0.13 23.56
CA PHE A 147 13.64 0.49 23.46
C PHE A 147 14.20 0.19 22.08
N VAL A 148 15.19 0.99 21.68
CA VAL A 148 15.94 0.74 20.45
C VAL A 148 16.93 -0.40 20.66
N THR A 149 16.79 -1.45 19.86
CA THR A 149 17.76 -2.56 19.79
C THR A 149 17.77 -3.18 18.39
N THR A 150 18.71 -4.08 18.14
CA THR A 150 18.74 -4.93 16.96
C THR A 150 18.26 -6.33 17.32
N PHE A 151 17.19 -6.80 16.68
CA PHE A 151 16.67 -8.15 16.88
C PHE A 151 16.49 -8.83 15.52
N ARG A 152 17.01 -10.06 15.37
CA ARG A 152 17.00 -10.82 14.11
C ARG A 152 17.48 -10.00 12.89
N GLY A 153 18.59 -9.28 13.07
CA GLY A 153 19.19 -8.43 12.04
C GLY A 153 18.44 -7.13 11.73
N LYS A 154 17.39 -6.78 12.48
CA LYS A 154 16.62 -5.55 12.28
C LYS A 154 16.77 -4.62 13.48
N ARG A 155 17.31 -3.43 13.24
CA ARG A 155 17.29 -2.34 14.22
C ARG A 155 15.91 -1.68 14.21
N SER A 156 15.23 -1.68 15.35
CA SER A 156 13.90 -1.10 15.53
C SER A 156 13.67 -0.68 16.98
N ILE A 157 12.47 -0.20 17.28
CA ILE A 157 11.96 -0.08 18.65
C ILE A 157 11.23 -1.39 19.00
N TYR A 158 11.57 -1.98 20.13
CA TYR A 158 11.01 -3.24 20.60
C TYR A 158 10.46 -3.14 22.01
N PHE A 159 9.46 -3.96 22.30
CA PHE A 159 8.89 -4.20 23.62
C PHE A 159 9.26 -5.61 24.10
N ARG A 160 9.53 -5.78 25.39
CA ARG A 160 9.68 -7.12 25.98
C ARG A 160 8.31 -7.78 26.11
N THR A 161 8.26 -9.07 25.80
CA THR A 161 7.05 -9.91 25.91
C THR A 161 7.38 -11.16 26.71
N GLU A 162 6.38 -11.75 27.37
CA GLU A 162 6.56 -12.90 28.26
C GLU A 162 6.71 -14.24 27.51
N GLY A 163 6.25 -14.30 26.25
CA GLY A 163 6.33 -15.48 25.38
C GLY A 163 7.34 -15.36 24.24
N LYS A 164 7.50 -16.43 23.46
CA LYS A 164 8.29 -16.39 22.21
C LYS A 164 7.44 -15.76 21.07
N PRO A 165 7.99 -14.81 20.29
CA PRO A 165 9.30 -14.17 20.47
C PRO A 165 9.28 -13.23 21.68
N PHE A 166 10.37 -13.20 22.45
CA PHE A 166 10.52 -12.37 23.67
C PHE A 166 10.56 -10.86 23.39
N LEU A 167 10.50 -10.46 22.12
CA LEU A 167 10.46 -9.09 21.66
C LEU A 167 9.38 -8.91 20.60
N SER A 168 8.53 -7.89 20.79
CA SER A 168 7.56 -7.41 19.81
C SER A 168 8.02 -6.08 19.23
N GLU A 169 7.92 -5.91 17.92
CA GLU A 169 8.33 -4.68 17.24
C GLU A 169 7.25 -3.60 17.36
N ALA A 170 7.66 -2.37 17.63
CA ALA A 170 6.80 -1.21 17.57
C ALA A 170 6.26 -0.98 16.14
N LYS A 171 5.01 -0.52 16.08
CA LYS A 171 4.33 -0.18 14.83
C LYS A 171 3.91 1.27 14.85
N ILE A 172 3.87 1.90 13.68
CA ILE A 172 3.39 3.26 13.48
C ILE A 172 2.11 3.22 12.63
N HIS A 173 1.16 4.06 13.03
CA HIS A 173 -0.11 4.20 12.35
C HIS A 173 0.09 4.87 10.99
N ILE A 174 -0.50 4.31 9.95
CA ILE A 174 -0.39 4.84 8.58
C ILE A 174 -1.76 5.06 7.92
N SER A 175 -2.86 4.67 8.55
CA SER A 175 -4.17 4.69 7.87
C SER A 175 -4.60 6.11 7.53
N ASP A 176 -4.57 7.01 8.51
CA ASP A 176 -5.02 8.40 8.33
C ASP A 176 -4.24 9.16 7.26
N PRO A 177 -2.89 9.24 7.32
CA PRO A 177 -2.14 9.99 6.30
C PRO A 177 -2.23 9.35 4.92
N VAL A 178 -2.38 8.02 4.84
CA VAL A 178 -2.61 7.36 3.55
C VAL A 178 -3.99 7.69 3.02
N LYS A 179 -5.05 7.74 3.82
CA LYS A 179 -6.40 8.10 3.35
C LYS A 179 -6.49 9.56 2.90
N GLU A 180 -5.78 10.45 3.57
CA GLU A 180 -5.74 11.87 3.22
C GLU A 180 -5.04 12.10 1.87
N GLU A 181 -3.86 11.49 1.67
CA GLU A 181 -3.10 11.69 0.43
C GLU A 181 -3.61 10.82 -0.73
N ILE A 182 -4.21 9.66 -0.42
CA ILE A 182 -4.76 8.72 -1.40
C ILE A 182 -6.29 8.82 -1.32
N PRO A 183 -6.89 9.92 -1.85
CA PRO A 183 -8.33 10.09 -1.82
C PRO A 183 -9.03 8.92 -2.51
N SER A 184 -10.27 8.65 -2.10
CA SER A 184 -11.13 7.65 -2.74
C SER A 184 -11.27 7.83 -4.24
N ASP A 185 -11.00 9.06 -4.73
CA ASP A 185 -11.10 9.48 -6.11
C ASP A 185 -9.76 9.49 -6.87
N ILE A 186 -8.74 8.72 -6.47
CA ILE A 186 -7.60 8.42 -7.38
C ILE A 186 -8.04 7.69 -8.65
N PHE A 187 -9.30 7.25 -8.67
CA PHE A 187 -9.97 6.69 -9.83
C PHE A 187 -10.67 7.76 -10.67
N ALA A 188 -10.63 9.05 -10.29
CA ALA A 188 -10.93 10.16 -11.17
C ALA A 188 -9.99 10.06 -12.38
N GLY A 189 -10.55 9.74 -13.54
CA GLY A 189 -9.80 9.49 -14.76
C GLY A 189 -9.37 8.03 -14.98
N ALA A 190 -9.68 7.08 -14.09
CA ALA A 190 -9.46 5.66 -14.36
C ALA A 190 -10.29 5.17 -15.55
N ASN A 191 -11.53 5.67 -15.70
CA ASN A 191 -12.36 5.38 -16.87
C ASN A 191 -11.74 5.96 -18.15
N GLU A 192 -11.33 7.23 -18.12
CA GLU A 192 -10.71 7.89 -19.28
C GLU A 192 -9.43 7.18 -19.71
N LEU A 193 -8.55 6.85 -18.76
CA LEU A 193 -7.34 6.08 -19.00
C LEU A 193 -7.64 4.69 -19.58
N LEU A 194 -8.67 4.01 -19.08
CA LEU A 194 -9.10 2.73 -19.61
C LEU A 194 -9.54 2.87 -21.06
N MET A 195 -10.39 3.86 -21.35
CA MET A 195 -10.96 4.08 -22.69
C MET A 195 -9.88 4.46 -23.70
N GLU A 196 -8.88 5.25 -23.29
CA GLU A 196 -7.69 5.55 -24.10
C GLU A 196 -6.93 4.27 -24.48
N ILE A 197 -6.62 3.43 -23.48
CA ILE A 197 -5.88 2.17 -23.70
C ILE A 197 -6.72 1.19 -24.53
N PHE A 198 -8.02 1.10 -24.26
CA PHE A 198 -8.95 0.25 -24.99
C PHE A 198 -9.00 0.59 -26.47
N ASN A 199 -9.19 1.87 -26.81
CA ASN A 199 -9.21 2.33 -28.19
C ASN A 199 -7.89 1.97 -28.91
N LYS A 200 -6.75 2.16 -28.25
CA LYS A 200 -5.43 1.80 -28.79
C LYS A 200 -5.28 0.29 -29.02
N GLU A 201 -5.70 -0.54 -28.06
CA GLU A 201 -5.67 -2.01 -28.19
C GLU A 201 -6.58 -2.50 -29.32
N LEU A 202 -7.81 -1.98 -29.39
CA LEU A 202 -8.81 -2.40 -30.37
C LEU A 202 -8.37 -2.04 -31.79
N LYS A 203 -7.90 -0.81 -32.02
CA LYS A 203 -7.28 -0.41 -33.30
C LYS A 203 -6.12 -1.32 -33.68
N GLY A 204 -5.28 -1.69 -32.71
CA GLY A 204 -4.16 -2.60 -32.92
C GLY A 204 -4.59 -4.01 -33.33
N LEU A 205 -5.66 -4.55 -32.72
CA LEU A 205 -6.20 -5.86 -33.06
C LEU A 205 -6.88 -5.88 -34.43
N VAL A 206 -7.67 -4.85 -34.75
CA VAL A 206 -8.33 -4.70 -36.06
C VAL A 206 -7.27 -4.62 -37.16
N LYS A 207 -6.24 -3.78 -37.00
CA LYS A 207 -5.15 -3.64 -37.98
C LYS A 207 -4.39 -4.96 -38.22
N ARG A 208 -4.28 -5.82 -37.20
CA ARG A 208 -3.60 -7.11 -37.31
C ARG A 208 -4.49 -8.21 -37.89
N GLY A 209 -5.78 -7.95 -38.12
CA GLY A 209 -6.72 -8.97 -38.58
C GLY A 209 -6.85 -10.14 -37.59
N TYR A 210 -6.74 -9.89 -36.27
CA TYR A 210 -6.82 -10.95 -35.28
C TYR A 210 -8.19 -11.63 -35.35
N ASN A 211 -8.23 -12.85 -35.86
CA ASN A 211 -9.44 -13.64 -36.07
C ASN A 211 -9.63 -14.75 -35.01
N GLY A 212 -8.97 -14.66 -33.86
CA GLY A 212 -9.06 -15.71 -32.83
C GLY A 212 -8.10 -16.84 -33.12
#